data_AF-A0A9W9T7F8-F1
#
_entry.id   AF-A0A9W9T7F8-F1
#
_cell.length_a   1.000
_cell.length_b   1.000
_cell.length_c   1.000
_cell.angle_alpha   90.00
_cell.angle_beta   90.00
_cell.angle_gamma   90.00
#
_symmetry.space_group_name_H-M   'P 1'
#
loop_
_entity.id
_entity.type
_entity.pdbx_description
1 polymer ?
#
loop_
_entity_poly.entity_id
_entity_poly.type
_entity_poly.pdbx_seq_one_letter_code
_entity_poly.pdbx_strand_id
1 'polypeptide(L)'
;MYELQSLINAAVANVTEIIKSTDKGGPCAKYKKALVAAKPTALFTPLLVPDAMVNLCKTFGFYTNETCEENFLTQDFGATWAQVLALAEDGDYICHTLGPEFCPGPLTRPSDTSRLFPRPKPEHVEIPEATEKRVKVLHINRSKALHLASLYAYFKCDAPKGACGGSLAQSIYTGDIASRDPELQMSRDYLE
;
A
#
# COMPACT_ATOMS: atom_id res chain seq x y z
N MET A 1 8.73 -12.62 -20.31
CA MET A 1 7.88 -11.40 -20.24
C MET A 1 6.68 -11.46 -21.18
N TYR A 2 6.82 -11.92 -22.44
CA TYR A 2 5.70 -12.02 -23.39
C TYR A 2 4.49 -12.84 -22.89
N GLU A 3 4.74 -13.99 -22.25
CA GLU A 3 3.67 -14.85 -21.72
C GLU A 3 2.85 -14.16 -20.61
N LEU A 4 3.50 -13.46 -19.67
CA LEU A 4 2.84 -12.69 -18.61
C LEU A 4 1.99 -11.55 -19.19
N GLN A 5 2.46 -10.90 -20.25
CA GLN A 5 1.68 -9.86 -20.94
C GLN A 5 0.44 -10.44 -21.62
N SER A 6 0.54 -11.64 -22.20
CA SER A 6 -0.61 -12.31 -22.82
C SER A 6 -1.67 -12.68 -21.77
N LEU A 7 -1.25 -13.10 -20.57
CA LEU A 7 -2.15 -13.43 -19.47
C LEU A 7 -2.93 -12.21 -18.98
N ILE A 8 -2.25 -11.08 -18.75
CA ILE A 8 -2.94 -9.84 -18.32
C ILE A 8 -3.89 -9.33 -19.39
N ASN A 9 -3.50 -9.38 -20.67
CA ASN A 9 -4.35 -8.94 -21.77
C ASN A 9 -5.61 -9.81 -21.91
N ALA A 10 -5.46 -11.13 -21.79
CA ALA A 10 -6.59 -12.07 -21.81
C ALA A 10 -7.55 -11.82 -20.64
N ALA A 11 -7.03 -11.56 -19.44
CA ALA A 11 -7.86 -11.24 -18.29
C ALA A 11 -8.59 -9.90 -18.46
N VAL A 12 -7.92 -8.86 -18.95
CA VAL A 12 -8.54 -7.55 -19.24
C VAL A 12 -9.67 -7.71 -20.26
N ALA A 13 -9.47 -8.48 -21.32
CA ALA A 13 -10.50 -8.75 -22.31
C ALA A 13 -11.72 -9.47 -21.69
N ASN A 14 -11.49 -10.53 -20.93
CA ASN A 14 -12.54 -11.30 -20.26
C ASN A 14 -13.32 -10.44 -19.24
N VAL A 15 -12.62 -9.68 -18.39
CA VAL A 15 -13.22 -8.74 -17.44
C VAL A 15 -14.08 -7.70 -18.18
N THR A 16 -13.57 -7.15 -19.27
CA THR A 16 -14.28 -6.16 -20.09
C THR A 16 -15.57 -6.74 -20.66
N GLU A 17 -15.53 -7.98 -21.15
CA GLU A 17 -16.70 -8.70 -21.65
C GLU A 17 -17.74 -8.93 -20.54
N ILE A 18 -17.30 -9.39 -19.36
CA ILE A 18 -18.19 -9.63 -18.22
C ILE A 18 -18.89 -8.33 -17.79
N ILE A 19 -18.16 -7.22 -17.66
CA ILE A 19 -18.75 -5.94 -17.20
C ILE A 19 -19.79 -5.42 -18.20
N LYS A 20 -19.53 -5.56 -19.51
CA LYS A 20 -20.43 -5.16 -20.61
C LYS A 20 -21.62 -6.11 -20.78
N SER A 21 -21.51 -7.35 -20.30
CA SER A 21 -22.57 -8.34 -20.45
C SER A 21 -23.85 -7.95 -19.69
N THR A 22 -24.99 -8.37 -20.24
CA THR A 22 -26.30 -8.22 -19.60
C THR A 22 -26.55 -9.43 -18.69
N ASP A 23 -25.94 -9.41 -17.50
CA ASP A 23 -26.12 -10.48 -16.52
C ASP A 23 -27.50 -10.36 -15.82
N LYS A 24 -28.20 -11.49 -15.68
CA LYS A 24 -29.50 -11.57 -14.99
C LYS A 24 -29.35 -11.61 -13.46
N GLY A 25 -28.15 -11.85 -12.93
CA GLY A 25 -27.87 -11.91 -11.50
C GLY A 25 -27.75 -10.56 -10.78
N GLY A 26 -27.98 -9.44 -11.48
CA GLY A 26 -27.84 -8.09 -10.93
C GLY A 26 -26.40 -7.57 -10.95
N PRO A 27 -26.18 -6.31 -10.54
CA PRO A 27 -24.87 -5.67 -10.63
C PRO A 27 -23.80 -6.39 -9.79
N CYS A 28 -24.12 -6.80 -8.55
CA CYS A 28 -23.12 -7.37 -7.66
C CYS A 28 -22.57 -8.71 -8.13
N ALA A 29 -23.44 -9.62 -8.56
CA ALA A 29 -23.01 -10.91 -9.12
C ALA A 29 -22.08 -10.71 -10.33
N LYS A 30 -22.38 -9.74 -11.19
CA LYS A 30 -21.59 -9.41 -12.37
C LYS A 30 -20.17 -8.93 -12.01
N TYR A 31 -20.05 -7.97 -11.10
CA TYR A 31 -18.73 -7.46 -10.71
C TYR A 31 -17.91 -8.49 -9.92
N LYS A 32 -18.53 -9.30 -9.06
CA LYS A 32 -17.85 -10.42 -8.40
C LYS A 32 -17.32 -11.44 -9.41
N LYS A 33 -18.10 -11.75 -10.46
CA LYS A 33 -17.64 -12.62 -11.56
C LYS A 33 -16.44 -12.04 -12.30
N ALA A 34 -16.42 -10.73 -12.53
CA ALA A 34 -15.26 -10.05 -13.10
C ALA A 34 -14.02 -10.18 -12.20
N LEU A 35 -14.17 -10.01 -10.87
CA LEU A 35 -13.06 -10.19 -9.92
C LEU A 35 -12.53 -11.64 -9.91
N VAL A 36 -13.41 -12.64 -9.98
CA VAL A 36 -13.01 -14.05 -10.11
C VAL A 36 -12.18 -14.28 -11.38
N ALA A 37 -12.56 -13.66 -12.50
CA ALA A 37 -11.81 -13.73 -13.75
C ALA A 37 -10.44 -13.02 -13.68
N ALA A 38 -10.32 -11.97 -12.87
CA ALA A 38 -9.09 -11.20 -12.69
C ALA A 38 -8.13 -11.79 -11.62
N LYS A 39 -8.63 -12.61 -10.69
CA LYS A 39 -7.82 -13.18 -9.59
C LYS A 39 -6.55 -13.93 -10.05
N PRO A 40 -6.56 -14.74 -11.14
CA PRO A 40 -5.35 -15.41 -11.60
C PRO A 40 -4.23 -14.44 -11.98
N THR A 41 -4.53 -13.30 -12.62
CA THR A 41 -3.49 -12.33 -12.99
C THR A 41 -2.93 -11.59 -11.78
N ALA A 42 -3.72 -11.42 -10.72
CA ALA A 42 -3.23 -10.93 -9.44
C ALA A 42 -2.26 -11.90 -8.76
N LEU A 43 -2.46 -13.20 -8.92
CA LEU A 43 -1.55 -14.24 -8.38
C LEU A 43 -0.28 -14.40 -9.21
N PHE A 44 -0.39 -14.42 -10.54
CA PHE A 44 0.73 -14.77 -11.43
C PHE A 44 1.47 -13.55 -12.00
N THR A 45 0.81 -12.40 -12.10
CA THR A 45 1.35 -11.17 -12.72
C THR A 45 1.05 -9.91 -11.90
N PRO A 46 1.32 -9.88 -10.58
CA PRO A 46 0.92 -8.78 -9.71
C PRO A 46 1.52 -7.42 -10.12
N LEU A 47 2.68 -7.41 -10.79
CA LEU A 47 3.34 -6.19 -11.26
C LEU A 47 2.61 -5.51 -12.44
N LEU A 48 1.80 -6.25 -13.21
CA LEU A 48 1.08 -5.72 -14.37
C LEU A 48 -0.38 -5.36 -14.04
N VAL A 49 -0.88 -5.78 -12.89
CA VAL A 49 -2.27 -5.54 -12.46
C VAL A 49 -2.58 -4.06 -12.21
N PRO A 50 -1.71 -3.24 -11.57
CA PRO A 50 -1.98 -1.82 -11.35
C PRO A 50 -2.33 -1.06 -12.64
N ASP A 51 -1.53 -1.20 -13.69
CA ASP A 51 -1.76 -0.54 -14.98
C ASP A 51 -3.08 -1.01 -15.62
N ALA A 52 -3.38 -2.30 -15.52
CA ALA A 52 -4.66 -2.84 -15.98
C ALA A 52 -5.85 -2.27 -15.18
N MET A 53 -5.72 -2.11 -13.86
CA MET A 53 -6.75 -1.51 -13.01
C MET A 53 -7.00 -0.04 -13.34
N VAL A 54 -5.95 0.76 -13.53
CA VAL A 54 -6.07 2.17 -13.97
C VAL A 54 -6.82 2.24 -15.30
N ASN A 55 -6.42 1.42 -16.28
CA ASN A 55 -7.03 1.41 -17.61
C ASN A 55 -8.52 1.02 -17.56
N LEU A 56 -8.87 -0.03 -16.81
CA LEU A 56 -10.25 -0.47 -16.64
C LEU A 56 -11.09 0.59 -15.90
N CYS A 57 -10.54 1.17 -14.84
CA CYS A 57 -11.21 2.21 -14.06
C CYS A 57 -11.61 3.41 -14.93
N LYS A 58 -10.67 3.90 -15.74
CA LYS A 58 -10.92 5.01 -16.68
C LYS A 58 -11.90 4.62 -17.78
N THR A 59 -11.76 3.41 -18.34
CA THR A 59 -12.61 2.93 -19.44
C THR A 59 -14.07 2.80 -19.03
N PHE A 60 -14.34 2.31 -17.82
CA PHE A 60 -15.69 2.11 -17.31
C PHE A 60 -16.22 3.28 -16.48
N GLY A 61 -15.39 4.30 -16.26
CA GLY A 61 -15.77 5.49 -15.50
C GLY A 61 -16.12 5.18 -14.04
N PHE A 62 -15.41 4.23 -13.41
CA PHE A 62 -15.62 3.95 -11.98
C PHE A 62 -15.27 5.17 -11.12
N TYR A 63 -14.26 5.93 -11.52
CA TYR A 63 -13.95 7.25 -10.95
C TYR A 63 -13.49 8.23 -12.04
N THR A 64 -13.11 9.45 -11.64
CA THR A 64 -12.40 10.37 -12.55
C THR A 64 -11.02 9.80 -12.89
N ASN A 65 -10.44 10.27 -13.99
CA ASN A 65 -9.14 9.78 -14.47
C ASN A 65 -8.03 9.93 -13.42
N GLU A 66 -8.04 11.04 -12.69
CA GLU A 66 -7.07 11.37 -11.63
C GLU A 66 -7.29 10.44 -10.44
N THR A 67 -8.55 10.25 -10.03
CA THR A 67 -8.90 9.36 -8.91
C THR A 67 -8.56 7.89 -9.22
N CYS A 68 -8.69 7.45 -10.47
CA CYS A 68 -8.24 6.13 -10.90
C CYS A 68 -6.71 5.97 -10.74
N GLU A 69 -5.94 7.01 -11.05
CA GLU A 69 -4.48 7.00 -10.91
C GLU A 69 -4.06 6.97 -9.44
N GLU A 70 -4.60 7.88 -8.63
CA GLU A 70 -4.31 7.96 -7.19
C GLU A 70 -4.61 6.65 -6.45
N ASN A 71 -5.65 5.92 -6.87
CA ASN A 71 -6.04 4.66 -6.24
C ASN A 71 -5.31 3.43 -6.79
N PHE A 72 -4.93 3.42 -8.08
CA PHE A 72 -4.52 2.18 -8.74
C PHE A 72 -3.13 2.21 -9.38
N LEU A 73 -2.42 3.33 -9.41
CA LEU A 73 -1.01 3.34 -9.82
C LEU A 73 -0.15 2.52 -8.87
N THR A 74 0.91 1.91 -9.43
CA THR A 74 1.79 0.98 -8.69
C THR A 74 2.43 1.61 -7.47
N GLN A 75 2.88 2.87 -7.57
CA GLN A 75 3.54 3.60 -6.47
C GLN A 75 2.59 4.09 -5.36
N ASP A 76 1.29 4.06 -5.62
CA ASP A 76 0.27 4.49 -4.65
C ASP A 76 -0.34 3.24 -3.98
N PHE A 77 -1.60 2.92 -4.29
CA PHE A 77 -2.27 1.74 -3.72
C PHE A 77 -2.38 0.56 -4.69
N GLY A 78 -1.97 0.69 -5.96
CA GLY A 78 -2.12 -0.36 -6.97
C GLY A 78 -1.50 -1.70 -6.59
N ALA A 79 -0.27 -1.69 -6.05
CA ALA A 79 0.39 -2.91 -5.57
C ALA A 79 -0.33 -3.56 -4.37
N THR A 80 -0.96 -2.73 -3.51
CA THR A 80 -1.79 -3.20 -2.40
C THR A 80 -3.07 -3.81 -2.92
N TRP A 81 -3.73 -3.17 -3.89
CA TRP A 81 -4.93 -3.69 -4.52
C TRP A 81 -4.71 -5.00 -5.28
N ALA A 82 -3.56 -5.17 -5.94
CA ALA A 82 -3.18 -6.44 -6.55
C ALA A 82 -3.12 -7.56 -5.50
N GLN A 83 -2.56 -7.29 -4.32
CA GLN A 83 -2.54 -8.25 -3.21
C GLN A 83 -3.94 -8.52 -2.65
N VAL A 84 -4.75 -7.47 -2.47
CA VAL A 84 -6.14 -7.62 -2.03
C VAL A 84 -6.92 -8.50 -2.99
N LEU A 85 -6.81 -8.28 -4.30
CA LEU A 85 -7.47 -9.10 -5.32
C LEU A 85 -6.96 -10.55 -5.31
N ALA A 86 -5.65 -10.76 -5.14
CA ALA A 86 -5.06 -12.11 -5.06
C ALA A 86 -5.58 -12.90 -3.86
N LEU A 87 -5.83 -12.23 -2.73
CA LEU A 87 -6.24 -12.83 -1.47
C LEU A 87 -7.75 -12.83 -1.24
N ALA A 88 -8.51 -12.07 -2.02
CA ALA A 88 -9.95 -11.92 -1.83
C ALA A 88 -10.68 -13.26 -1.97
N GLU A 89 -11.39 -13.68 -0.93
CA GLU A 89 -12.35 -14.79 -0.98
C GLU A 89 -13.76 -14.30 -1.32
N ASP A 90 -14.13 -13.12 -0.83
CA ASP A 90 -15.39 -12.46 -1.14
C ASP A 90 -15.14 -11.07 -1.75
N GLY A 91 -15.73 -10.82 -2.92
CA GLY A 91 -15.53 -9.61 -3.72
C GLY A 91 -16.42 -8.43 -3.31
N ASP A 92 -17.35 -8.61 -2.37
CA ASP A 92 -18.35 -7.60 -2.01
C ASP A 92 -17.72 -6.26 -1.65
N TYR A 93 -16.68 -6.27 -0.80
CA TYR A 93 -15.99 -5.05 -0.40
C TYR A 93 -15.32 -4.34 -1.59
N ILE A 94 -14.62 -5.08 -2.45
CA ILE A 94 -13.92 -4.53 -3.61
C ILE A 94 -14.91 -3.91 -4.60
N CYS A 95 -16.03 -4.60 -4.85
CA CYS A 95 -17.09 -4.06 -5.70
C CYS A 95 -17.74 -2.82 -5.06
N HIS A 96 -17.98 -2.85 -3.75
CA HIS A 96 -18.55 -1.72 -3.02
C HIS A 96 -17.63 -0.49 -3.04
N THR A 97 -16.31 -0.67 -2.96
CA THR A 97 -15.38 0.47 -3.03
C THR A 97 -15.51 1.21 -4.36
N LEU A 98 -15.69 0.49 -5.47
CA LEU A 98 -15.89 1.08 -6.80
C LEU A 98 -17.20 1.87 -6.90
N GLY A 99 -18.21 1.52 -6.12
CA GLY A 99 -19.49 2.20 -6.08
C GLY A 99 -20.54 1.41 -5.28
N PRO A 100 -21.39 2.09 -4.47
CA PRO A 100 -22.45 1.44 -3.69
C PRO A 100 -23.51 0.72 -4.54
N GLU A 101 -23.64 1.09 -5.82
CA GLU A 101 -24.52 0.47 -6.80
C GLU A 101 -24.03 -0.89 -7.31
N PHE A 102 -22.74 -1.19 -7.14
CA PHE A 102 -22.17 -2.44 -7.61
C PHE A 102 -22.38 -3.56 -6.61
N CYS A 103 -22.05 -3.36 -5.33
CA CYS A 103 -22.36 -4.29 -4.27
C CYS A 103 -22.73 -3.56 -2.96
N PRO A 104 -23.58 -4.16 -2.12
CA PRO A 104 -23.81 -3.65 -0.77
C PRO A 104 -22.50 -3.69 0.04
N GLY A 105 -22.33 -2.73 0.93
CA GLY A 105 -21.18 -2.72 1.84
C GLY A 105 -21.23 -3.94 2.78
N PRO A 106 -20.10 -4.64 2.99
CA PRO A 106 -20.08 -5.79 3.89
C PRO A 106 -20.39 -5.35 5.32
N LEU A 107 -21.16 -6.17 6.04
CA LEU A 107 -21.43 -5.93 7.45
C LEU A 107 -20.17 -6.25 8.27
N THR A 108 -19.83 -5.37 9.20
CA THR A 108 -18.81 -5.66 10.18
C THR A 108 -19.29 -6.77 11.10
N ARG A 109 -18.37 -7.64 11.54
CA ARG A 109 -18.69 -8.59 12.59
C ARG A 109 -19.05 -7.80 13.84
N PRO A 110 -20.16 -8.12 14.53
CA PRO A 110 -20.52 -7.43 15.76
C PRO A 110 -19.35 -7.59 16.76
N SER A 111 -18.89 -6.46 17.30
CA SER A 111 -17.85 -6.46 18.33
C SER A 111 -18.53 -6.39 19.70
N ASP A 112 -18.58 -7.52 20.40
CA ASP A 112 -19.00 -7.54 21.79
C ASP A 112 -17.80 -7.20 22.69
N THR A 113 -17.75 -5.94 23.11
CA THR A 113 -16.72 -5.42 24.01
C THR A 113 -17.13 -5.43 25.47
N SER A 114 -18.33 -5.95 25.81
CA SER A 114 -18.88 -5.95 27.17
C SER A 114 -17.96 -6.61 28.21
N ARG A 115 -17.08 -7.51 27.76
CA ARG A 115 -16.12 -8.24 28.59
C ARG A 115 -14.72 -7.61 28.67
N LEU A 116 -14.41 -6.60 27.85
CA LEU A 116 -13.08 -5.98 27.82
C LEU A 116 -12.81 -5.09 29.03
N PHE A 117 -13.86 -4.50 29.62
CA PHE A 117 -13.77 -3.63 30.78
C PHE A 117 -14.71 -4.12 31.88
N PRO A 118 -14.35 -5.22 32.57
CA PRO A 118 -15.21 -5.82 33.60
C PRO A 118 -15.35 -4.96 34.86
N ARG A 119 -14.44 -3.99 35.04
CA ARG A 119 -14.49 -3.07 36.17
C ARG A 119 -15.13 -1.75 35.73
N PRO A 120 -16.02 -1.17 36.55
CA PRO A 120 -16.52 0.17 36.28
C PRO A 120 -15.35 1.15 36.28
N LYS A 121 -15.49 2.21 35.49
CA LYS A 121 -14.56 3.34 35.51
C LYS A 121 -14.42 3.84 36.96
N PRO A 122 -13.20 3.99 37.50
CA PRO A 122 -13.01 4.50 38.86
C PRO A 122 -13.70 5.86 39.05
N GLU A 123 -14.48 6.00 40.13
CA GLU A 123 -15.20 7.26 40.44
C GLU A 123 -14.25 8.40 40.83
N HIS A 124 -13.11 8.05 41.43
CA HIS A 124 -12.11 8.99 41.91
C HIS A 124 -10.77 8.68 41.27
N VAL A 125 -10.31 9.57 40.39
CA VAL A 125 -8.99 9.49 39.76
C VAL A 125 -8.03 10.32 40.61
N GLU A 126 -7.03 9.66 41.18
CA GLU A 126 -5.92 10.36 41.83
C GLU A 126 -4.95 10.84 40.76
N ILE A 127 -4.81 12.16 40.62
CA ILE A 127 -3.82 12.79 39.77
C ILE A 127 -2.61 13.11 40.66
N PRO A 128 -1.42 12.51 40.41
CA PRO A 128 -0.24 12.81 41.21
C PRO A 128 0.11 14.30 41.13
N GLU A 129 0.44 14.91 42.27
CA GLU A 129 0.94 16.29 42.28
C GLU A 129 2.25 16.40 41.50
N ALA A 130 2.40 17.47 40.74
CA ALA A 130 3.59 17.72 39.94
C ALA A 130 4.81 17.93 40.86
N THR A 131 5.75 16.99 40.84
CA THR A 131 7.02 17.14 41.58
C THR A 131 8.08 17.82 40.71
N GLU A 132 9.09 18.45 41.34
CA GLU A 132 10.26 19.01 40.63
C GLU A 132 11.16 17.93 40.01
N LYS A 133 10.93 16.64 40.33
CA LYS A 133 11.68 15.50 39.79
C LYS A 133 11.13 15.12 38.41
N ARG A 134 11.95 15.25 37.37
CA ARG A 134 11.57 14.92 35.98
C ARG A 134 12.14 13.57 35.56
N VAL A 135 11.30 12.72 34.97
CA VAL A 135 11.73 11.51 34.25
C VAL A 135 11.91 11.84 32.78
N LYS A 136 13.06 11.50 32.19
CA LYS A 136 13.29 11.62 30.74
C LYS A 136 12.83 10.32 30.08
N VAL A 137 11.76 10.39 29.29
CA VAL A 137 11.26 9.26 28.51
C VAL A 137 11.64 9.46 27.05
N LEU A 138 12.44 8.53 26.51
CA LEU A 138 12.72 8.45 25.08
C LEU A 138 11.64 7.58 24.43
N HIS A 139 10.70 8.22 23.74
CA HIS A 139 9.71 7.53 22.92
C HIS A 139 10.16 7.54 21.46
N ILE A 140 10.65 6.38 20.99
CA ILE A 140 10.98 6.18 19.58
C ILE A 140 9.77 5.54 18.92
N ASN A 141 9.05 6.31 18.12
CA ASN A 141 8.11 5.76 17.16
C ASN A 141 8.87 5.43 15.86
N ARG A 142 8.30 4.55 15.04
CA ARG A 142 8.80 4.36 13.68
C ARG A 142 8.60 5.66 12.91
N SER A 143 9.68 6.42 12.73
CA SER A 143 9.79 7.44 11.69
C SER A 143 10.46 6.82 10.47
N LYS A 144 10.29 7.44 9.31
CA LYS A 144 10.91 7.04 8.03
C LYS A 144 12.43 6.80 8.11
N ALA A 145 13.11 7.31 9.15
CA ALA A 145 14.54 7.15 9.42
C ALA A 145 14.92 5.80 10.07
N LEU A 146 13.99 5.06 10.68
CA LEU A 146 14.24 3.73 11.25
C LEU A 146 13.79 2.61 10.30
N HIS A 147 14.08 2.77 9.01
CA HIS A 147 14.16 1.65 8.06
C HIS A 147 15.64 1.27 7.97
N LEU A 148 16.09 0.36 8.82
CA LEU A 148 17.39 -0.28 8.66
C LEU A 148 17.34 -1.10 7.36
N ALA A 149 17.88 -0.56 6.28
CA ALA A 149 18.06 -1.30 5.04
C ALA A 149 18.94 -2.51 5.32
N SER A 150 18.36 -3.71 5.28
CA SER A 150 19.04 -4.96 5.60
C SER A 150 19.90 -5.50 4.44
N LEU A 151 20.31 -4.66 3.48
CA LEU A 151 21.21 -5.08 2.41
C LEU A 151 22.32 -4.03 2.15
N TYR A 152 23.52 -4.37 2.62
CA TYR A 152 24.83 -4.03 2.04
C TYR A 152 25.19 -2.55 1.77
N ALA A 153 25.29 -1.71 2.82
CA ALA A 153 26.12 -0.50 2.73
C ALA A 153 26.93 -0.30 4.02
N TYR A 154 28.27 -0.21 3.90
CA TYR A 154 29.17 0.23 4.97
C TYR A 154 29.64 1.66 4.68
N PHE A 155 29.70 2.48 5.72
CA PHE A 155 29.91 3.93 5.61
C PHE A 155 31.38 4.30 5.82
N LYS A 156 31.91 5.18 4.95
CA LYS A 156 33.23 5.80 5.11
C LYS A 156 33.05 7.30 5.31
N CYS A 157 33.46 7.81 6.48
CA CYS A 157 33.45 9.24 6.77
C CYS A 157 34.67 9.90 6.11
N ASP A 158 34.49 10.56 4.98
CA ASP A 158 35.55 11.36 4.34
C ASP A 158 35.21 12.86 4.51
N ALA A 159 35.71 13.47 5.59
CA ALA A 159 35.76 14.93 5.75
C ALA A 159 37.21 15.36 6.06
N PRO A 160 37.81 16.34 5.35
CA PRO A 160 39.25 16.60 5.45
C PRO A 160 39.70 17.31 6.73
N LYS A 161 38.79 17.82 7.57
CA LYS A 161 39.14 18.51 8.81
C LYS A 161 38.06 18.24 9.86
N GLY A 162 38.46 17.59 10.94
CA GLY A 162 37.56 17.05 11.95
C GLY A 162 36.63 18.08 12.58
N ALA A 163 35.33 17.80 12.48
CA ALA A 163 34.30 18.31 13.38
C ALA A 163 33.03 17.46 13.23
N CYS A 164 33.02 16.25 13.79
CA CYS A 164 31.76 15.57 14.12
C CYS A 164 31.27 16.18 15.44
N GLY A 165 30.66 17.35 15.37
CA GLY A 165 30.18 18.10 16.53
C GLY A 165 28.72 18.51 16.36
N GLY A 166 27.86 17.97 17.23
CA GLY A 166 26.52 18.49 17.50
C GLY A 166 25.46 17.40 17.68
N SER A 167 24.57 17.61 18.67
CA SER A 167 23.25 17.01 18.94
C SER A 167 22.95 15.58 18.44
N LEU A 168 22.27 14.78 19.28
CA LEU A 168 21.75 13.44 18.95
C LEU A 168 21.03 13.34 17.58
N ALA A 169 20.51 14.44 17.02
CA ALA A 169 19.92 14.51 15.68
C ALA A 169 20.92 14.44 14.50
N GLN A 170 22.21 14.77 14.67
CA GLN A 170 23.24 14.70 13.62
C GLN A 170 23.96 13.33 13.56
N SER A 171 23.62 12.42 14.48
CA SER A 171 24.11 11.04 14.42
C SER A 171 23.33 10.14 13.44
N ILE A 172 22.31 10.70 12.77
CA ILE A 172 21.51 10.01 11.75
C ILE A 172 21.63 10.75 10.41
N TYR A 173 22.84 10.68 9.84
CA TYR A 173 23.16 10.78 8.41
C TYR A 173 22.82 12.03 7.58
N THR A 174 23.88 12.76 7.17
CA THR A 174 23.88 13.69 6.01
C THR A 174 25.15 13.50 5.16
N GLY A 175 25.35 12.30 4.60
CA GLY A 175 26.47 12.03 3.69
C GLY A 175 25.96 11.42 2.38
N ASP A 176 26.42 11.95 1.26
CA ASP A 176 26.08 11.48 -0.09
C ASP A 176 26.51 10.02 -0.31
N ILE A 177 25.64 9.27 -0.98
CA ILE A 177 25.80 7.84 -1.24
C ILE A 177 26.60 7.68 -2.55
N ALA A 178 27.84 7.19 -2.48
CA ALA A 178 28.62 6.83 -3.65
C ALA A 178 28.72 5.30 -3.79
N SER A 179 28.21 4.75 -4.90
CA SER A 179 28.35 3.34 -5.27
C SER A 179 29.79 3.01 -5.69
N ARG A 180 30.27 1.82 -5.33
CA ARG A 180 31.65 1.36 -5.58
C ARG A 180 31.77 0.29 -6.66
N ASP A 181 30.68 -0.01 -7.36
CA ASP A 181 30.65 -1.04 -8.39
C ASP A 181 30.84 -0.41 -9.78
N PRO A 182 32.00 -0.60 -10.44
CA PRO A 182 32.27 0.00 -11.75
C PRO A 182 31.34 -0.52 -12.85
N GLU A 183 30.69 -1.69 -12.69
CA GLU A 183 29.76 -2.22 -13.70
C GLU A 183 28.34 -1.61 -13.61
N LEU A 184 27.97 -1.02 -12.47
CA LEU A 184 26.69 -0.32 -12.29
C LEU A 184 26.75 1.17 -12.69
N GLN A 185 27.87 1.65 -13.25
CA GLN A 185 27.98 3.01 -13.79
C GLN A 185 27.18 3.25 -15.08
N MET A 186 26.60 2.22 -15.70
CA MET A 186 25.86 2.34 -16.96
C MET A 186 24.56 3.16 -16.87
N SER A 187 24.10 3.58 -15.69
CA SER A 187 22.90 4.43 -15.57
C SER A 187 23.19 5.93 -15.46
N ARG A 188 24.45 6.38 -15.55
CA ARG A 188 24.80 7.82 -15.49
C ARG A 188 24.97 8.52 -16.83
N ASP A 189 24.80 7.82 -17.96
CA ASP A 189 24.99 8.39 -19.31
C ASP A 189 23.71 8.93 -19.97
N TYR A 190 22.61 9.11 -19.22
CA TYR A 190 21.39 9.71 -19.76
C TYR A 190 21.00 11.01 -19.06
N LEU A 191 21.88 12.02 -19.05
CA LEU A 191 21.51 13.43 -18.90
C LEU A 191 22.58 14.31 -19.56
N GLU A 192 22.39 14.61 -20.86
CA GLU A 192 22.67 15.94 -21.41
C GLU A 192 21.42 16.81 -21.23
#